data_AF-A0A5K0ZWD5-F1
#
_entry.id   AF-A0A5K0ZWD5-F1
#
_cell.length_a   1.000
_cell.length_b   1.000
_cell.length_c   1.000
_cell.angle_alpha   90.00
_cell.angle_beta   90.00
_cell.angle_gamma   90.00
#
_symmetry.space_group_name_H-M   'P 1'
#
loop_
_entity.id
_entity.type
_entity.pdbx_description
1 polymer ?
#
loop_
_entity_poly.entity_id
_entity_poly.type
_entity_poly.pdbx_seq_one_letter_code
_entity_poly.pdbx_strand_id
1 'polypeptide(L)' 'MQMWESCKLFPHISVKVLVHKSLVKMNSNSGEFEVHDLIRDMGRDIVRQESPSNPLSRSRLWDPDDILYVLQNPK' A
#
# COMPACT_ATOMS: atom_id res chain seq x y z
N MET A 1 -1.90 5.00 22.68
CA MET A 1 -2.14 3.70 22.01
C MET A 1 -3.62 3.27 22.07
N GLN A 2 -4.59 4.17 22.32
CA GLN A 2 -5.98 3.79 22.64
C GLN A 2 -6.94 3.71 21.43
N MET A 3 -6.57 4.30 20.28
CA MET A 3 -7.43 4.34 19.09
C MET A 3 -7.62 2.95 18.46
N TRP A 4 -6.54 2.19 18.29
CA TRP A 4 -6.56 0.91 17.58
C TRP A 4 -7.30 -0.19 18.35
N GLU A 5 -7.16 -0.23 19.68
CA GLU A 5 -7.80 -1.22 20.54
C GLU A 5 -9.33 -1.08 20.55
N SER A 6 -9.84 0.15 20.50
CA SER A 6 -11.27 0.44 20.36
C SER A 6 -11.85 -0.14 19.06
N CYS A 7 -11.04 -0.20 18.00
CA CYS A 7 -11.40 -0.82 16.72
C CYS A 7 -11.06 -2.32 16.66
N LYS A 8 -10.60 -2.94 17.78
CA LYS A 8 -10.09 -4.32 17.84
C LYS A 8 -8.95 -4.58 16.83
N LEU A 9 -8.16 -3.55 16.56
CA LEU A 9 -6.98 -3.63 15.70
C LEU A 9 -5.72 -3.70 16.56
N PHE A 10 -4.80 -4.59 16.19
CA PHE A 10 -3.55 -4.80 16.90
C PHE A 10 -2.34 -4.63 15.95
N PRO A 11 -2.05 -3.40 15.47
CA PRO A 11 -1.00 -3.18 14.47
C PRO A 11 0.37 -3.72 14.89
N HIS A 12 0.69 -3.66 16.20
CA HIS A 12 1.96 -4.16 16.72
C HIS A 12 2.16 -5.66 16.47
N ILE A 13 1.09 -6.46 16.47
CA ILE A 13 1.15 -7.90 16.15
C ILE A 13 1.41 -8.07 14.66
N SER A 14 0.60 -7.43 13.82
CA SER A 14 0.71 -7.54 12.36
C SER A 14 2.06 -7.05 11.85
N VAL A 15 2.53 -5.90 12.33
CA VAL A 15 3.85 -5.35 11.98
C VAL A 15 4.96 -6.31 12.38
N LYS A 16 4.91 -6.88 13.59
CA LYS A 16 5.90 -7.87 14.04
C LYS A 16 5.94 -9.10 13.13
N VAL A 17 4.78 -9.59 12.67
CA VAL A 17 4.69 -10.71 11.73
C VAL A 17 5.28 -10.34 10.37
N LEU A 18 4.98 -9.14 9.85
CA LEU A 18 5.51 -8.67 8.57
C LEU A 18 7.04 -8.51 8.60
N VAL A 19 7.58 -8.00 9.71
CA VAL A 19 9.03 -7.89 9.93
C VAL A 19 9.67 -9.27 10.02
N HIS A 20 9.07 -10.20 10.78
CA HIS A 20 9.59 -11.57 10.89
C HIS A 20 9.60 -12.31 9.55
N LYS A 21 8.64 -12.02 8.66
CA LYS A 21 8.59 -12.57 7.30
C LYS A 21 9.46 -11.82 6.29
N SER A 22 10.23 -10.81 6.72
CA SER A 22 11.04 -9.95 5.86
C SER A 22 10.25 -9.24 4.75
N LEU A 23 8.94 -9.04 4.94
CA LEU A 23 8.07 -8.34 3.98
C LEU A 23 8.16 -6.82 4.16
N VAL A 24 8.42 -6.40 5.39
CA VAL A 24 8.64 -5.01 5.77
C VAL A 24 9.84 -4.97 6.70
N LYS A 25 10.67 -3.95 6.57
CA LYS A 25 11.78 -3.65 7.48
C LYS A 25 11.49 -2.34 8.18
N MET A 26 11.83 -2.25 9.46
CA MET A 26 11.75 -1.01 10.21
C MET A 26 13.15 -0.43 10.34
N ASN A 27 13.33 0.80 9.87
CA ASN A 27 14.55 1.55 10.10
C ASN A 27 14.58 1.99 11.56
N SER A 28 15.52 1.47 12.36
CA SER A 28 15.61 1.77 13.79
C SER A 28 15.94 3.23 14.09
N ASN A 29 16.53 3.95 13.12
CA ASN A 29 17.00 5.32 13.31
C ASN A 29 15.94 6.34 12.91
N SER A 30 15.22 6.11 11.81
CA SER A 30 14.16 7.01 11.33
C SER A 30 12.76 6.61 11.79
N GLY A 31 12.55 5.38 12.24
CA GLY A 31 11.23 4.83 12.55
C GLY A 31 10.39 4.53 11.29
N GLU A 32 10.99 4.61 10.11
CA GLU A 32 10.30 4.41 8.83
C GLU A 32 10.18 2.92 8.48
N PHE A 33 9.10 2.60 7.77
CA PHE A 33 8.90 1.29 7.19
C PHE A 33 9.42 1.23 5.76
N GLU A 34 10.29 0.28 5.49
CA GLU A 34 10.73 -0.10 4.15
C GLU A 34 9.95 -1.35 3.73
N VAL A 35 9.07 -1.24 2.74
CA VAL A 35 8.38 -2.40 2.15
C VAL A 35 9.26 -2.99 1.07
N HIS A 36 9.43 -4.32 1.05
CA HIS A 36 10.21 -4.98 0.02
C HIS A 36 9.62 -4.70 -1.37
N ASP A 37 10.47 -4.40 -2.35
CA ASP A 37 10.06 -4.01 -3.70
C ASP A 37 9.08 -5.01 -4.34
N LEU A 38 9.33 -6.32 -4.20
CA LEU A 38 8.39 -7.36 -4.66
C LEU A 38 6.98 -7.24 -4.06
N ILE A 39 6.86 -6.89 -2.77
CA ILE A 39 5.55 -6.73 -2.10
C ILE A 39 4.89 -5.44 -2.53
N ARG A 40 5.67 -4.37 -2.69
CA ARG A 40 5.19 -3.11 -3.25
C ARG A 40 4.63 -3.32 -4.66
N ASP A 41 5.37 -3.99 -5.51
CA ASP A 41 5.02 -4.19 -6.91
C ASP A 41 3.85 -5.18 -7.05
N MET A 42 3.81 -6.24 -6.23
CA MET A 42 2.62 -7.11 -6.12
C MET A 42 1.38 -6.34 -5.68
N GLY A 43 1.49 -5.46 -4.67
CA GLY A 43 0.38 -4.63 -4.21
C GLY A 43 -0.14 -3.66 -5.29
N ARG A 44 0.79 -3.08 -6.06
CA ARG A 44 0.46 -2.27 -7.25
C ARG A 44 -0.26 -3.13 -8.30
N ASP A 45 0.26 -4.31 -8.62
CA ASP A 45 -0.36 -5.18 -9.61
C ASP A 45 -1.78 -5.62 -9.23
N ILE A 46 -2.04 -5.92 -7.95
CA ILE A 46 -3.39 -6.22 -7.45
C ILE A 46 -4.37 -5.10 -7.79
N VAL A 47 -3.99 -3.85 -7.55
CA VAL A 47 -4.87 -2.71 -7.82
C VAL A 47 -4.97 -2.41 -9.31
N ARG A 48 -3.91 -2.68 -10.10
CA ARG A 48 -3.97 -2.58 -11.57
C ARG A 48 -4.98 -3.57 -12.12
N GLN A 49 -5.05 -4.77 -11.54
CA GLN A 49 -6.00 -5.82 -11.92
C GLN A 49 -7.46 -5.52 -11.56
N GLU A 50 -7.74 -4.59 -10.64
CA GLU A 50 -9.12 -4.13 -10.37
C GLU A 50 -9.78 -3.61 -11.65
N SER A 51 -9.00 -2.97 -12.52
CA SER A 51 -9.44 -2.52 -13.85
C SER A 51 -8.23 -2.33 -14.76
N PRO A 52 -7.81 -3.37 -15.52
CA PRO A 52 -6.57 -3.33 -16.28
C PRO A 52 -6.50 -2.21 -17.31
N SER A 53 -7.62 -1.95 -18.00
CA SER A 53 -7.70 -0.99 -19.10
C SER A 53 -8.23 0.38 -18.71
N ASN A 54 -8.88 0.51 -17.54
CA ASN A 54 -9.52 1.76 -17.12
C ASN A 54 -9.03 2.20 -15.73
N PRO A 55 -8.03 3.09 -15.66
CA PRO A 55 -7.52 3.64 -14.41
C PRO A 55 -8.59 4.34 -13.55
N LEU A 56 -9.61 4.96 -14.15
CA LEU A 56 -10.70 5.67 -13.43
C LEU A 56 -11.56 4.76 -12.56
N SER A 57 -11.50 3.45 -12.77
CA SER A 57 -12.25 2.45 -12.02
C SER A 57 -11.41 1.77 -10.93
N ARG A 58 -10.12 2.10 -10.80
CA ARG A 58 -9.25 1.54 -9.76
C ARG A 58 -9.43 2.31 -8.46
N SER A 59 -9.28 1.62 -7.33
CA SER A 59 -9.43 2.20 -6.00
C SER A 59 -8.32 3.21 -5.65
N ARG A 60 -7.13 3.05 -6.24
CA ARG A 60 -5.93 3.86 -6.04
C ARG A 60 -5.10 3.94 -7.33
N LEU A 61 -4.29 4.98 -7.47
CA LEU A 61 -3.34 5.18 -8.56
C LEU A 61 -1.96 5.47 -8.00
N TRP A 62 -0.92 4.91 -8.62
CA TRP A 62 0.50 5.22 -8.31
C TRP A 62 1.32 5.51 -9.56
N ASP A 63 0.83 5.13 -10.74
CA ASP A 63 1.53 5.37 -11.99
C ASP A 63 1.26 6.81 -12.45
N PRO A 64 2.32 7.62 -12.69
CA PRO A 64 2.14 9.02 -13.07
C PRO A 64 1.35 9.22 -14.35
N ASP A 65 1.45 8.31 -15.32
CA ASP A 65 0.74 8.42 -16.60
C ASP A 65 -0.74 8.11 -16.41
N ASP A 66 -1.06 7.08 -15.62
CA ASP A 66 -2.44 6.80 -15.20
C ASP A 66 -3.06 7.97 -14.42
N ILE A 67 -2.29 8.60 -13.52
CA ILE A 67 -2.73 9.76 -12.75
C ILE A 67 -3.02 10.94 -13.69
N LEU A 68 -2.09 11.24 -14.61
CA LEU A 68 -2.26 12.31 -15.58
C LEU A 68 -3.47 12.06 -16.48
N TYR A 69 -3.64 10.82 -16.96
CA TYR A 69 -4.80 10.41 -17.76
C TYR A 69 -6.11 10.67 -17.00
N VAL A 70 -6.19 10.27 -15.73
CA VAL A 70 -7.38 10.48 -14.89
C VAL A 70 -7.65 11.97 -14.65
N LEU A 71 -6.61 12.77 -14.43
CA LEU A 71 -6.75 14.22 -14.24
C LEU A 71 -7.21 14.93 -15.51
N GLN A 72 -6.82 14.44 -16.70
CA GLN A 72 -7.22 14.99 -17.99
C GLN A 72 -8.60 14.50 -18.45
N ASN A 73 -9.08 13.37 -17.93
CA ASN A 73 -10.35 12.75 -18.30
C ASN A 73 -11.24 12.56 -17.05
N PRO A 74 -11.71 13.66 -16.42
CA PRO A 74 -12.58 13.56 -15.27
C PRO A 74 -13.92 12.88 -15.63
N LYS A 75 -14.51 12.19 -14.65
CA LYS A 75 -15.82 11.55 -14.77
C LYS A 75 -16.95 12.56 -14.92
#